data_AF-A0A1G2DX18-F1
#
_entry.id   AF-A0A1G2DX18-F1
#
_cell.length_a   1.000
_cell.length_b   1.000
_cell.length_c   1.000
_cell.angle_alpha   90.00
_cell.angle_beta   90.00
_cell.angle_gamma   90.00
#
_symmetry.space_group_name_H-M   'P 1'
#
loop_
_entity.id
_entity.type
_entity.pdbx_description
1 polymer ?
#
loop_
_entity_poly.entity_id
_entity_poly.type
_entity_poly.pdbx_seq_one_letter_code
_entity_poly.pdbx_strand_id
1 'polypeptide(L)'
;MINRMQEKGVALFLAVLIISVILAIGLGISGIIIQQIKISENIGDSVVSFYAADSGIEQQIYDLYNLETHSPVYEVDMINSASYNVSVKCSVSNDACLPGGEFDNIPIVIDPESPEYCDAMNFCIKSIGTFQAAKRAIEVKY
;
A
#
# COMPACT_ATOMS: atom_id res chain seq x y z
N MET A 1 -13.52 -46.03 -60.42
CA MET A 1 -12.87 -44.70 -60.43
C MET A 1 -13.44 -43.93 -59.24
N ILE A 2 -12.68 -43.76 -58.16
CA ILE A 2 -13.14 -43.05 -56.95
C ILE A 2 -12.82 -41.57 -57.14
N ASN A 3 -13.86 -40.75 -57.18
CA ASN A 3 -13.81 -39.32 -57.51
C ASN A 3 -13.17 -38.52 -56.36
N ARG A 4 -11.92 -38.06 -56.52
CA ARG A 4 -11.13 -37.35 -55.48
C ARG A 4 -11.43 -35.83 -55.35
N MET A 5 -12.55 -35.34 -55.87
CA MET A 5 -12.82 -33.89 -55.92
C MET A 5 -13.47 -33.29 -54.66
N GLN A 6 -13.84 -34.10 -53.66
CA GLN A 6 -14.55 -33.66 -52.44
C GLN A 6 -13.64 -33.41 -51.21
N GLU A 7 -12.38 -33.85 -51.25
CA GLU A 7 -11.43 -33.78 -50.13
C GLU A 7 -10.76 -32.38 -49.98
N LYS A 8 -10.84 -31.52 -51.01
CA LYS A 8 -10.09 -30.24 -51.03
C LYS A 8 -10.74 -29.09 -50.24
N GLY A 9 -12.04 -29.14 -49.97
CA GLY A 9 -12.74 -28.10 -49.20
C GLY A 9 -12.55 -28.24 -47.68
N VAL A 10 -12.40 -29.48 -47.20
CA VAL A 10 -12.28 -29.79 -45.77
C VAL A 10 -10.98 -29.24 -45.18
N ALA A 11 -9.88 -29.29 -45.93
CA ALA A 11 -8.59 -28.74 -45.50
C ALA A 11 -8.63 -27.22 -45.25
N LEU A 12 -9.38 -26.47 -46.07
CA LEU A 12 -9.51 -25.02 -45.93
C LEU A 12 -10.37 -24.66 -44.71
N PHE A 13 -11.45 -25.41 -44.47
CA PHE A 13 -12.29 -25.23 -43.29
C PHE A 13 -11.51 -25.51 -41.99
N LEU A 14 -10.73 -26.58 -41.95
CA LEU A 14 -9.86 -26.91 -40.81
C LEU A 14 -8.84 -25.79 -40.55
N ALA A 15 -8.19 -25.27 -41.60
CA ALA A 15 -7.23 -24.19 -41.47
C ALA A 15 -7.88 -22.92 -40.88
N VAL A 16 -9.07 -22.54 -41.35
CA VAL A 16 -9.80 -21.37 -40.83
C VAL A 16 -10.20 -21.56 -39.37
N LEU A 17 -10.63 -22.77 -38.97
CA LEU A 17 -10.93 -23.09 -37.57
C LEU A 17 -9.70 -22.99 -36.68
N ILE A 18 -8.55 -23.49 -37.14
CA ILE A 18 -7.31 -23.43 -36.35
C ILE A 18 -6.87 -21.96 -36.21
N ILE A 19 -6.92 -21.17 -37.29
CA ILE A 19 -6.56 -19.75 -37.27
C ILE A 19 -7.50 -18.96 -36.35
N SER A 20 -8.80 -19.26 -36.33
CA SER A 20 -9.75 -18.55 -35.46
C SER A 20 -9.49 -18.84 -33.98
N VAL A 21 -9.16 -20.09 -33.63
CA VAL A 21 -8.78 -20.47 -32.26
C VAL A 21 -7.47 -19.78 -31.85
N ILE A 22 -6.46 -19.78 -32.72
CA ILE A 22 -5.18 -19.10 -32.44
C ILE A 22 -5.38 -17.59 -32.26
N LEU A 23 -6.22 -16.97 -33.09
CA LEU A 23 -6.53 -15.54 -32.99
C LEU A 23 -7.25 -15.22 -31.68
N ALA A 24 -8.21 -16.04 -31.27
CA ALA A 24 -8.92 -15.89 -30.00
C ALA A 24 -7.96 -15.97 -28.80
N ILE A 25 -7.01 -16.91 -28.83
CA ILE A 25 -5.96 -17.04 -27.80
C ILE A 25 -5.07 -15.79 -27.78
N GLY A 26 -4.63 -15.32 -28.96
CA GLY A 26 -3.78 -14.14 -29.08
C GLY A 26 -4.43 -12.89 -28.48
N LEU A 27 -5.70 -12.63 -28.81
CA LEU A 27 -6.46 -11.50 -28.26
C LEU A 27 -6.68 -11.64 -26.75
N GLY A 28 -6.95 -12.86 -26.27
CA GLY A 28 -7.07 -13.14 -24.83
C GLY A 28 -5.78 -12.79 -24.07
N ILE A 29 -4.62 -13.20 -24.59
CA ILE A 29 -3.32 -12.90 -23.98
C ILE A 29 -3.02 -11.40 -24.01
N SER A 30 -3.30 -10.71 -25.13
CA SER A 30 -3.10 -9.26 -25.22
C SER A 30 -3.87 -8.50 -24.15
N GLY A 31 -5.12 -8.91 -23.85
CA GLY A 31 -5.91 -8.31 -22.78
C GLY A 31 -5.24 -8.42 -21.40
N ILE A 32 -4.69 -9.60 -21.10
CA ILE A 32 -3.98 -9.86 -19.84
C ILE A 32 -2.72 -8.98 -19.73
N ILE A 33 -1.92 -8.89 -20.81
CA ILE A 33 -0.68 -8.09 -20.81
C ILE A 33 -0.96 -6.60 -20.56
N ILE A 34 -2.00 -6.04 -21.18
CA ILE A 34 -2.38 -4.64 -20.97
C ILE A 34 -2.75 -4.39 -19.51
N GLN A 35 -3.44 -5.33 -18.87
CA GLN A 35 -3.80 -5.22 -17.46
C GLN A 35 -2.57 -5.28 -16.55
N GLN A 36 -1.59 -6.13 -16.87
CA GLN A 36 -0.33 -6.23 -16.12
C GLN A 36 0.49 -4.93 -16.19
N ILE A 37 0.54 -4.27 -17.35
CA ILE A 37 1.26 -2.99 -17.52
C ILE A 37 0.69 -1.91 -16.59
N LYS A 38 -0.65 -1.80 -16.50
CA LYS A 38 -1.30 -0.83 -15.61
C LYS A 38 -1.00 -1.09 -14.13
N ILE A 39 -0.89 -2.35 -13.72
CA ILE A 39 -0.50 -2.71 -12.36
C ILE A 39 0.96 -2.31 -12.10
N SER A 40 1.84 -2.51 -13.09
CA SER A 40 3.27 -2.20 -12.98
C SER A 40 3.56 -0.71 -12.79
N GLU A 41 2.77 0.18 -13.40
CA GLU A 41 2.93 1.63 -13.25
C GLU A 41 2.71 2.06 -11.79
N ASN A 42 1.70 1.49 -11.14
CA ASN A 42 1.38 1.78 -9.73
C ASN A 42 2.42 1.26 -8.72
N ILE A 43 3.36 0.40 -9.15
CA ILE A 43 4.40 -0.13 -8.26
C ILE A 43 5.41 0.98 -7.93
N GLY A 44 5.79 1.81 -8.90
CA GLY A 44 6.70 2.93 -8.67
C GLY A 44 6.15 3.90 -7.62
N ASP A 45 4.91 4.33 -7.81
CA ASP A 45 4.22 5.23 -6.88
C ASP A 45 4.01 4.61 -5.49
N SER A 46 3.81 3.28 -5.45
CA SER A 46 3.72 2.52 -4.20
C SER A 46 5.01 2.56 -3.40
N VAL A 47 6.17 2.50 -4.07
CA VAL A 47 7.47 2.57 -3.38
C VAL A 47 7.67 3.97 -2.79
N VAL A 48 7.36 5.02 -3.54
CA VAL A 48 7.49 6.41 -3.05
C VAL A 48 6.57 6.67 -1.86
N SER A 49 5.29 6.27 -1.94
CA SER A 49 4.35 6.39 -0.82
C SER A 49 4.76 5.55 0.40
N PHE A 50 5.40 4.39 0.20
CA PHE A 50 5.96 3.62 1.30
C PHE A 50 7.12 4.33 1.99
N TYR A 51 8.07 4.89 1.23
CA TYR A 51 9.17 5.69 1.80
C TYR A 51 8.68 6.95 2.52
N ALA A 52 7.62 7.59 2.02
CA ALA A 52 6.99 8.71 2.71
C ALA A 52 6.41 8.29 4.07
N ALA A 53 5.74 7.14 4.13
CA ALA A 53 5.21 6.58 5.37
C ALA A 53 6.32 6.27 6.39
N ASP A 54 7.41 5.65 5.92
CA ASP A 54 8.58 5.31 6.74
C ASP A 54 9.25 6.56 7.32
N SER A 55 9.44 7.59 6.50
CA SER A 55 9.96 8.89 6.93
C SER A 55 9.10 9.51 8.03
N GLY A 56 7.77 9.35 7.96
CA GLY A 56 6.86 9.83 8.99
C GLY A 56 7.03 9.12 10.33
N ILE A 57 7.32 7.82 10.33
CA ILE A 57 7.62 7.07 11.57
C ILE A 57 8.93 7.55 12.17
N GLU A 58 9.99 7.63 11.37
CA GLU A 58 11.31 8.06 11.84
C GLU A 58 11.27 9.47 12.43
N GLN A 59 10.54 10.39 11.79
CA GLN A 59 10.36 11.72 12.33
C GLN A 59 9.56 11.69 13.64
N GLN A 60 8.53 10.84 13.76
CA GLN A 60 7.70 10.80 14.96
C GLN A 60 8.51 10.27 16.13
N ILE A 61 9.32 9.24 15.90
CA ILE A 61 10.25 8.70 16.88
C ILE A 61 11.29 9.76 17.26
N TYR A 62 11.86 10.46 16.28
CA TYR A 62 12.81 11.53 16.55
C TYR A 62 12.21 12.62 17.44
N ASP A 63 10.99 13.06 17.11
CA ASP A 63 10.26 14.09 17.86
C ASP A 63 9.98 13.62 19.30
N LEU A 64 9.60 12.34 19.48
CA LEU A 64 9.37 11.73 20.80
C LEU A 64 10.62 11.67 21.68
N TYR A 65 11.82 11.56 21.14
CA TYR A 65 13.02 11.39 21.98
C TYR A 65 13.91 12.62 22.08
N ASN A 66 13.73 13.61 21.19
CA ASN A 66 14.66 14.73 21.09
C ASN A 66 14.00 16.10 21.27
N LEU A 67 12.67 16.19 21.29
CA LEU A 67 11.96 17.46 21.50
C LEU A 67 11.33 17.50 22.89
N GLU A 68 11.20 18.70 23.46
CA GLU A 68 10.47 18.89 24.72
C GLU A 68 8.95 18.92 24.50
N THR A 69 8.52 19.28 23.29
CA THR A 69 7.11 19.40 22.91
C THR A 69 6.75 18.37 21.85
N HIS A 70 5.92 17.42 22.25
CA HIS A 70 5.48 16.31 21.41
C HIS A 70 4.17 16.64 20.72
N SER A 71 4.13 16.49 19.39
CA SER A 71 2.89 16.53 18.63
C SER A 71 2.41 15.10 18.36
N PRO A 72 1.15 14.75 18.71
CA PRO A 72 0.65 13.39 18.55
C PRO A 72 0.24 13.06 17.11
N VAL A 73 0.01 14.08 16.29
CA VAL A 73 -0.39 13.95 14.90
C VAL A 73 0.24 15.09 14.11
N TYR A 74 0.79 14.78 12.95
CA TYR A 74 1.18 15.80 11.98
C TYR A 74 1.13 15.26 10.55
N GLU A 75 1.01 16.20 9.61
CA GLU A 75 1.00 15.94 8.17
C GLU A 75 2.07 16.81 7.52
N VAL A 76 2.88 16.21 6.65
CA VAL A 76 3.97 16.90 5.98
C VAL A 76 3.88 16.62 4.49
N ASP A 77 3.85 17.72 3.72
CA ASP A 77 4.01 17.72 2.28
C ASP A 77 5.50 17.83 1.92
N MET A 78 6.00 16.85 1.18
CA MET A 78 7.36 16.83 0.66
C MET A 78 7.45 17.56 -0.69
N ILE A 79 8.66 17.98 -1.07
CA ILE A 79 8.95 18.75 -2.29
C ILE A 79 8.40 18.11 -3.58
N ASN A 80 8.31 16.76 -3.62
CA ASN A 80 7.91 16.01 -4.81
C ASN A 80 6.43 15.59 -4.84
N SER A 81 5.51 16.29 -4.15
CA SER A 81 4.09 15.88 -4.06
C SER A 81 3.85 14.54 -3.35
N ALA A 82 4.87 14.01 -2.68
CA ALA A 82 4.69 12.96 -1.69
C ALA A 82 4.32 13.63 -0.37
N SER A 83 3.42 13.02 0.39
CA SER A 83 3.08 13.49 1.73
C SER A 83 2.95 12.31 2.66
N TYR A 84 3.00 12.57 3.96
CA TYR A 84 2.63 11.57 4.94
C TYR A 84 1.84 12.19 6.08
N ASN A 85 0.96 11.38 6.66
CA ASN A 85 0.22 11.70 7.86
C ASN A 85 0.59 10.66 8.92
N VAL A 86 1.14 11.11 10.04
CA VAL A 86 1.53 10.24 11.15
C VAL A 86 0.72 10.55 12.39
N SER A 87 0.44 9.51 13.15
CA SER A 87 -0.28 9.56 14.42
C SER A 87 0.41 8.63 15.42
N VAL A 88 0.59 9.11 16.64
CA VAL A 88 1.11 8.32 17.76
C VAL A 88 0.07 8.20 18.86
N LYS A 89 0.06 7.03 19.49
CA LYS A 89 -0.69 6.75 20.71
C LYS A 89 0.25 6.22 21.76
N CYS A 90 0.06 6.69 22.98
CA CYS A 90 0.78 6.20 24.13
C CYS A 90 0.20 4.89 24.60
N SER A 91 1.08 4.02 25.09
CA SER A 91 0.66 2.80 25.77
C SER A 91 0.07 3.11 27.14
N VAL A 92 -0.93 2.31 27.54
CA VAL A 92 -1.46 2.32 28.92
C VAL A 92 -0.47 1.81 29.96
N SER A 93 0.57 1.08 29.54
CA SER A 93 1.62 0.55 30.43
C SER A 93 2.81 1.48 30.62
N ASN A 94 2.84 2.62 29.95
CA ASN A 94 3.94 3.57 30.02
C ASN A 94 3.62 4.73 30.98
N ASP A 95 4.22 4.70 32.17
CA ASP A 95 4.05 5.75 33.19
C ASP A 95 4.48 7.14 32.69
N ALA A 96 5.37 7.23 31.69
CA ALA A 96 5.81 8.50 31.12
C ALA A 96 4.71 9.20 30.31
N CYS A 97 3.63 8.50 29.96
CA CYS A 97 2.46 9.06 29.28
C CYS A 97 1.37 9.54 30.25
N LEU A 98 1.53 9.35 31.57
CA LEU A 98 0.58 9.83 32.57
C LEU A 98 0.70 11.35 32.77
N PRO A 99 -0.33 12.00 33.37
CA PRO A 99 -0.30 13.42 33.74
C PRO A 99 0.98 13.84 34.48
N GLY A 100 1.70 14.79 33.91
CA GLY A 100 3.00 15.27 34.41
C GLY A 100 4.21 14.42 34.00
N GLY A 101 4.03 13.40 33.16
CA GLY A 101 5.09 12.63 32.52
C GLY A 101 5.68 13.33 31.28
N GLU A 102 6.76 12.76 30.74
CA GLU A 102 7.49 13.27 29.56
C GLU A 102 6.60 13.34 28.30
N PHE A 103 5.60 12.47 28.21
CA PHE A 103 4.71 12.28 27.05
C PHE A 103 3.24 12.63 27.32
N ASP A 104 2.95 13.43 28.34
CA ASP A 104 1.58 13.75 28.81
C ASP A 104 0.62 14.28 27.72
N ASN A 105 1.16 14.91 26.66
CA ASN A 105 0.34 15.43 25.56
C ASN A 105 -0.06 14.39 24.50
N ILE A 106 0.33 13.12 24.67
CA ILE A 106 0.05 12.05 23.69
C ILE A 106 -1.23 11.30 24.10
N PRO A 107 -2.17 11.09 23.17
CA PRO A 107 -3.40 10.36 23.46
C PRO A 107 -3.16 8.94 23.97
N ILE A 108 -3.84 8.60 25.08
CA ILE A 108 -3.96 7.24 25.61
C ILE A 108 -5.39 6.75 25.43
N VAL A 109 -5.54 5.50 24.99
CA VAL A 109 -6.84 4.82 24.93
C VAL A 109 -6.85 3.71 25.97
N ILE A 110 -7.71 3.85 26.98
CA ILE A 110 -7.76 2.95 28.15
C ILE A 110 -8.63 1.71 27.88
N ASP A 111 -9.57 1.81 26.94
CA ASP A 111 -10.48 0.71 26.60
C ASP A 111 -9.77 -0.35 25.73
N PRO A 112 -9.52 -1.57 26.25
CA PRO A 112 -8.83 -2.63 25.53
C PRO A 112 -9.64 -3.22 24.37
N GLU A 113 -10.96 -2.98 24.32
CA GLU A 113 -11.81 -3.42 23.20
C GLU A 113 -11.77 -2.43 22.02
N SER A 114 -11.22 -1.25 22.24
CA SER A 114 -11.11 -0.23 21.20
C SER A 114 -10.07 -0.62 20.16
N PRO A 115 -10.35 -0.48 18.84
CA PRO A 115 -9.34 -0.65 17.79
C PRO A 115 -8.23 0.41 17.88
N GLU A 116 -8.43 1.41 18.72
CA GLU A 116 -7.49 2.48 18.99
C GLU A 116 -6.58 2.21 20.18
N TYR A 117 -6.79 1.10 20.90
CA TYR A 117 -5.99 0.67 22.04
C TYR A 117 -4.54 0.37 21.64
N CYS A 118 -3.60 0.88 22.44
CA CYS A 118 -2.18 0.59 22.26
C CYS A 118 -1.67 -0.43 23.28
N ASP A 119 -1.41 -1.65 22.79
CA ASP A 119 -0.85 -2.80 23.51
C ASP A 119 0.70 -2.86 23.43
N ALA A 120 1.35 -1.79 22.98
CA ALA A 120 2.81 -1.76 22.91
C ALA A 120 3.44 -1.45 24.28
N MET A 121 4.76 -1.58 24.42
CA MET A 121 5.42 -1.23 25.68
C MET A 121 5.41 0.29 25.91
N ASN A 122 5.64 1.06 24.85
CA ASN A 122 5.76 2.51 24.91
C ASN A 122 4.74 3.21 24.01
N PHE A 123 4.74 2.91 22.71
CA PHE A 123 3.98 3.68 21.71
C PHE A 123 3.45 2.81 20.57
N CYS A 124 2.31 3.22 20.03
CA CYS A 124 1.77 2.73 18.76
C CYS A 124 1.77 3.88 17.77
N ILE A 125 2.60 3.78 16.75
CA ILE A 125 2.79 4.80 15.73
C ILE A 125 2.22 4.29 14.43
N LYS A 126 1.38 5.08 13.78
CA LYS A 126 0.81 4.79 12.46
C LYS A 126 1.13 5.94 11.53
N SER A 127 1.76 5.64 10.40
CA SER A 127 2.07 6.60 9.36
C SER A 127 1.47 6.16 8.03
N ILE A 128 0.87 7.09 7.30
CA ILE A 128 0.25 6.89 6.00
C ILE A 128 0.95 7.81 5.00
N GLY A 129 1.76 7.23 4.13
CA GLY A 129 2.37 7.94 3.03
C GLY A 129 1.47 7.93 1.80
N THR A 130 1.41 9.05 1.11
CA THR A 130 0.61 9.30 -0.08
C THR A 130 1.50 9.85 -1.18
N PHE A 131 1.35 9.31 -2.39
CA PHE A 131 1.99 9.85 -3.59
C PHE A 131 1.11 9.53 -4.80
N GLN A 132 0.69 10.57 -5.52
CA GLN A 132 -0.31 10.46 -6.60
C GLN A 132 -1.58 9.71 -6.12
N ALA A 133 -1.91 8.58 -6.74
CA ALA A 133 -3.03 7.72 -6.35
C ALA A 133 -2.62 6.62 -5.35
N ALA A 134 -1.34 6.41 -5.10
CA ALA A 134 -0.84 5.37 -4.21
C ALA A 134 -0.85 5.83 -2.75
N LYS A 135 -1.33 4.94 -1.87
CA LYS A 135 -1.29 5.11 -0.42
C LYS A 135 -0.73 3.86 0.23
N ARG A 136 0.24 4.03 1.13
CA ARG A 136 0.83 2.95 1.91
C ARG A 136 0.85 3.36 3.37
N ALA A 137 0.52 2.42 4.25
CA ALA A 137 0.50 2.64 5.67
C ALA A 137 1.49 1.70 6.35
N ILE A 138 2.18 2.22 7.38
CA ILE A 138 3.06 1.45 8.24
C ILE A 138 2.59 1.70 9.68
N GLU A 139 2.52 0.63 10.46
CA GLU A 139 2.20 0.67 11.88
C GLU A 139 3.33 -0.01 12.66
N VAL A 140 3.83 0.69 13.67
CA VAL A 140 4.90 0.21 14.56
C VAL A 140 4.35 0.22 15.98
N LYS A 141 4.50 -0.93 16.64
CA LYS A 141 4.21 -1.11 18.07
C LYS A 141 5.55 -1.31 18.76
N TYR A 142 5.97 -0.32 19.52
CA TYR A 142 7.27 -0.22 20.17
C TYR A 142 7.12 -0.25 21.69
#